data_AF-A0AB38UVB1-F1
#
_entry.id   AF-A0AB38UVB1-F1
#
_cell.length_a   1.000
_cell.length_b   1.000
_cell.length_c   1.000
_cell.angle_alpha   90.00
_cell.angle_beta   90.00
_cell.angle_gamma   90.00
#
_symmetry.space_group_name_H-M   'P 1'
#
loop_
_entity.id
_entity.type
_entity.pdbx_description
1 polymer ?
#
loop_
_entity_poly.entity_id
_entity_poly.type
_entity_poly.pdbx_seq_one_letter_code
_entity_poly.pdbx_strand_id
1 'polypeptide(L)'
;MRALKRLECAARRLRTPQLALINQLGAQAGEEELGGTLRSALADRLRITKAEAGRGIDEAADLGPRRALAGERLAPQLSATAAGRPTRRPDRRRAHPGDPQLLRPPARRGGPLAAREAADADLARRASSYRPDELVKYAQRIMDWLNPDGELREQQRARKRAIMLGKQEFDGMSRISGMLTAELRAAVEAVLAKLAAPGACNPDEQTAVVDETPDEDAVRRDTRSQAQRNHDGFLAGLRGLLASGELGQHNGLPVSIVVTTTLNDLEAASGKGLTGGGSLVPMSDVIRWAGHAHHYLAIFDRGKALALYHTKRLASPAQRIVLYARDRGCTKPGCDAPAYHRQVHHVQG
;
A
#
# COMPACT_ATOMS: atom_id res chain seq x y z
N MET A 1 10.93 34.44 7.31
CA MET A 1 9.50 34.36 7.70
C MET A 1 8.52 35.16 6.82
N ARG A 2 8.65 36.48 6.62
CA ARG A 2 7.67 37.26 5.82
C ARG A 2 7.61 36.84 4.34
N ALA A 3 8.75 36.53 3.72
CA ALA A 3 8.82 36.03 2.35
C ALA A 3 8.12 34.66 2.17
N LEU A 4 8.40 33.71 3.08
CA LEU A 4 7.74 32.40 3.11
C LEU A 4 6.21 32.52 3.18
N LYS A 5 5.69 33.43 4.02
CA LYS A 5 4.25 33.71 4.09
C LYS A 5 3.67 34.24 2.77
N ARG A 6 4.41 35.12 2.07
CA ARG A 6 3.98 35.65 0.76
C ARG A 6 3.97 34.57 -0.32
N LEU A 7 4.99 33.72 -0.36
CA LEU A 7 5.07 32.59 -1.28
C LEU A 7 3.91 31.62 -1.07
N GLU A 8 3.63 31.26 0.18
CA GLU A 8 2.52 30.38 0.56
C GLU A 8 1.16 30.99 0.16
N CYS A 9 0.98 32.29 0.37
CA CYS A 9 -0.21 33.00 -0.12
C CYS A 9 -0.35 32.98 -1.65
N ALA A 10 0.75 33.13 -2.38
CA ALA A 10 0.74 33.09 -3.85
C ALA A 10 0.41 31.69 -4.38
N ALA A 11 1.03 30.65 -3.82
CA ALA A 11 0.75 29.25 -4.16
C ALA A 11 -0.73 28.91 -3.96
N ARG A 12 -1.32 29.33 -2.84
CA ARG A 12 -2.75 29.12 -2.55
C ARG A 12 -3.68 29.86 -3.52
N ARG A 13 -3.31 31.07 -3.96
CA ARG A 13 -4.07 31.83 -4.96
C ARG A 13 -4.07 31.17 -6.33
N LEU A 14 -2.94 30.58 -6.73
CA LEU A 14 -2.81 29.86 -8.00
C LEU A 14 -3.53 28.51 -8.00
N ARG A 15 -3.79 27.93 -6.82
CA ARG A 15 -4.51 26.65 -6.71
C ARG A 15 -5.96 26.75 -7.20
N THR A 16 -6.68 27.82 -6.88
CA THR A 16 -8.09 28.00 -7.30
C THR A 16 -8.29 27.95 -8.83
N PRO A 17 -7.57 28.74 -9.66
CA PRO A 17 -7.69 28.66 -11.11
C PRO A 17 -7.21 27.31 -11.66
N GLN A 18 -6.20 26.69 -11.04
CA GLN A 18 -5.76 25.34 -11.44
C GLN A 18 -6.89 24.30 -11.32
N LEU A 19 -7.65 24.31 -10.22
CA LEU A 19 -8.78 23.39 -10.04
C LEU A 19 -9.92 23.67 -11.03
N ALA A 20 -10.18 24.93 -11.36
CA ALA A 20 -11.17 25.29 -12.37
C ALA A 20 -10.80 24.73 -13.76
N LEU A 21 -9.51 24.82 -14.14
CA LEU A 21 -9.01 24.25 -15.39
C LEU A 21 -9.10 22.71 -15.42
N ILE A 22 -8.82 22.04 -14.31
CA ILE A 22 -8.95 20.58 -14.19
C ILE A 22 -10.40 20.14 -14.41
N ASN A 23 -11.38 20.81 -13.77
CA ASN A 23 -12.80 20.51 -13.96
C ASN A 23 -13.26 20.82 -15.40
N GLN A 24 -12.75 21.91 -15.99
CA GLN A 24 -13.08 22.25 -17.37
C GLN A 24 -12.56 21.19 -18.35
N LEU A 25 -11.31 20.75 -18.19
CA LEU A 25 -10.74 19.67 -19.00
C LEU A 25 -11.54 18.36 -18.85
N GLY A 26 -11.89 17.98 -17.62
CA GLY A 26 -12.68 16.77 -17.39
C GLY A 26 -14.12 16.82 -17.93
N ALA A 27 -14.67 18.02 -18.14
CA ALA A 27 -16.02 18.20 -18.70
C ALA A 27 -16.04 18.38 -20.22
N GLN A 28 -14.93 18.85 -20.81
CA GLN A 28 -14.88 19.23 -22.23
C GLN A 28 -14.10 18.26 -23.10
N ALA A 29 -13.15 17.49 -22.53
CA ALA A 29 -12.27 16.63 -23.31
C ALA A 29 -12.60 15.15 -23.09
N GLY A 30 -12.75 14.41 -24.19
CA GLY A 30 -12.89 12.95 -24.19
C GLY A 30 -11.55 12.23 -23.95
N GLU A 31 -11.59 10.94 -23.61
CA GLU A 31 -10.36 10.15 -23.40
C GLU A 31 -9.50 10.07 -24.67
N GLU A 32 -10.11 10.07 -25.86
CA GLU A 32 -9.41 10.08 -27.14
C GLU A 32 -8.62 11.38 -27.35
N GLU A 33 -9.22 12.54 -27.07
CA GLU A 33 -8.56 13.85 -27.18
C GLU A 33 -7.43 14.05 -26.14
N LEU A 34 -7.59 13.40 -24.98
CA LEU A 34 -6.61 13.42 -23.90
C LEU A 34 -5.48 12.40 -24.11
N GLY A 35 -5.66 11.40 -24.99
CA GLY A 35 -4.74 10.27 -25.17
C GLY A 35 -4.77 9.28 -24.00
N GLY A 36 -5.89 9.20 -23.28
CA GLY A 36 -6.11 8.33 -22.13
C GLY A 36 -7.02 8.98 -21.07
N THR A 37 -7.12 8.36 -19.90
CA THR A 37 -7.89 8.91 -18.78
C THR A 37 -7.38 10.31 -18.38
N LEU A 38 -8.25 11.17 -17.85
CA LEU A 38 -7.85 12.50 -17.34
C LEU A 38 -6.67 12.42 -16.36
N ARG A 39 -6.63 11.38 -15.52
CA ARG A 39 -5.54 11.15 -14.55
C ARG A 39 -4.20 10.88 -15.24
N SER A 40 -4.17 10.02 -16.26
CA SER A 40 -2.94 9.75 -17.02
C SER A 40 -2.51 10.98 -17.81
N ALA A 41 -3.45 11.62 -18.52
CA ALA A 41 -3.15 12.80 -19.33
C ALA A 41 -2.56 13.96 -18.49
N LEU A 42 -3.11 14.22 -17.30
CA LEU A 42 -2.54 15.22 -16.38
C LEU A 42 -1.16 14.80 -15.84
N ALA A 43 -0.98 13.53 -15.47
CA ALA A 43 0.31 13.03 -15.00
C ALA A 43 1.42 13.20 -16.05
N ASP A 44 1.12 12.80 -17.28
CA ASP A 44 2.09 12.79 -18.38
C ASP A 44 2.39 14.21 -18.87
N ARG A 45 1.38 15.07 -19.03
CA ARG A 45 1.56 16.46 -19.52
C ARG A 45 2.14 17.41 -18.47
N LEU A 46 1.76 17.27 -17.20
CA LEU A 46 2.27 18.13 -16.12
C LEU A 46 3.54 17.57 -15.47
N ARG A 47 4.01 16.39 -15.89
CA ARG A 47 5.18 15.69 -15.33
C ARG A 47 5.05 15.46 -13.82
N ILE A 48 3.86 15.04 -13.39
CA ILE A 48 3.55 14.69 -11.99
C ILE A 48 3.17 13.21 -11.90
N THR A 49 3.19 12.65 -10.69
CA THR A 49 2.75 11.26 -10.50
C THR A 49 1.25 11.11 -10.76
N LYS A 50 0.80 9.92 -11.18
CA LYS A 50 -0.65 9.60 -11.28
C LYS A 50 -1.38 9.80 -9.95
N ALA A 51 -0.69 9.61 -8.83
CA ALA A 51 -1.23 9.88 -7.50
C ALA A 51 -1.47 11.38 -7.27
N GLU A 52 -0.54 12.25 -7.65
CA GLU A 52 -0.69 13.70 -7.59
C GLU A 52 -1.79 14.21 -8.53
N ALA A 53 -1.83 13.70 -9.76
CA ALA A 53 -2.90 14.02 -10.71
C ALA A 53 -4.27 13.61 -10.14
N GLY A 54 -4.38 12.39 -9.60
CA GLY A 54 -5.59 11.92 -8.92
C GLY A 54 -6.00 12.81 -7.76
N ARG A 55 -5.04 13.19 -6.89
CA ARG A 55 -5.27 14.13 -5.78
C ARG A 55 -5.84 15.47 -6.28
N GLY A 56 -5.29 16.00 -7.37
CA GLY A 56 -5.74 17.25 -8.00
C GLY A 56 -7.14 17.15 -8.60
N ILE A 57 -7.48 16.04 -9.28
CA ILE A 57 -8.82 15.79 -9.83
C ILE A 57 -9.86 15.73 -8.72
N ASP A 58 -9.58 14.95 -7.68
CA ASP A 58 -10.50 14.83 -6.57
C ASP A 58 -10.70 16.22 -5.90
N GLU A 59 -9.64 17.04 -5.83
CA GLU A 59 -9.71 18.35 -5.15
C GLU A 59 -10.51 19.35 -5.99
N ALA A 60 -10.38 19.25 -7.31
CA ALA A 60 -11.17 20.01 -8.26
C ALA A 60 -12.65 19.63 -8.16
N ALA A 61 -12.96 18.35 -8.00
CA ALA A 61 -14.34 17.90 -7.79
C ALA A 61 -14.94 18.42 -6.48
N ASP A 62 -14.13 18.56 -5.42
CA ASP A 62 -14.55 19.08 -4.11
C ASP A 62 -14.79 20.59 -4.12
N LEU A 63 -13.83 21.35 -4.65
CA LEU A 63 -13.68 22.80 -4.40
C LEU A 63 -13.75 23.66 -5.66
N GLY A 64 -13.63 23.04 -6.84
CA GLY A 64 -13.72 23.72 -8.13
C GLY A 64 -15.17 23.96 -8.55
N PRO A 65 -15.41 24.93 -9.45
CA PRO A 65 -16.72 25.11 -10.07
C PRO A 65 -17.11 23.86 -10.85
N ARG A 66 -18.38 23.44 -10.75
CA ARG A 66 -18.90 22.24 -11.41
C ARG A 66 -19.85 22.62 -12.54
N ARG A 67 -20.17 21.65 -13.41
CA ARG A 67 -21.18 21.81 -14.47
C ARG A 67 -22.16 20.64 -14.48
N ALA A 68 -23.42 20.93 -14.77
CA ALA A 68 -24.43 19.92 -15.07
C ALA A 68 -24.19 19.34 -16.46
N LEU A 69 -24.83 18.20 -16.78
CA LEU A 69 -24.80 17.61 -18.12
C LEU A 69 -25.31 18.59 -19.20
N ALA A 70 -26.25 19.46 -18.84
CA ALA A 70 -26.76 20.54 -19.70
C ALA A 70 -25.82 21.76 -19.80
N GLY A 71 -24.63 21.74 -19.17
CA GLY A 71 -23.63 22.81 -19.23
C GLY A 71 -23.78 23.93 -18.19
N GLU A 72 -24.90 23.96 -17.45
CA GLU A 72 -25.16 24.92 -16.36
C GLU A 72 -24.10 24.85 -15.27
N ARG A 73 -23.76 26.00 -14.67
CA ARG A 73 -22.78 26.05 -13.58
C ARG A 73 -23.41 25.59 -12.26
N LEU A 74 -22.78 24.62 -11.62
CA LEU A 74 -23.15 24.13 -10.30
C LEU A 74 -22.15 24.61 -9.25
N ALA A 75 -22.64 24.86 -8.04
CA ALA A 75 -21.80 25.20 -6.90
C ALA A 75 -20.82 24.05 -6.57
N PRO A 76 -19.63 24.33 -6.02
CA PRO A 76 -18.72 23.30 -5.50
C PRO A 76 -19.40 22.38 -4.49
N GLN A 77 -18.90 21.17 -4.30
CA GLN A 77 -19.45 20.26 -3.28
C GLN A 77 -19.23 20.81 -1.87
N LEU A 78 -18.09 21.48 -1.64
CA LEU A 78 -17.77 22.19 -0.40
C LEU A 78 -17.87 23.69 -0.63
N SER A 79 -19.10 24.19 -0.76
CA SER A 79 -19.38 25.57 -1.16
C SER A 79 -18.83 26.61 -0.17
N ALA A 80 -18.95 26.37 1.14
CA ALA A 80 -18.44 27.29 2.15
C ALA A 80 -16.90 27.27 2.22
N THR A 81 -16.30 26.08 2.14
CA THR A 81 -14.84 25.94 2.07
C THR A 81 -14.25 26.56 0.80
N ALA A 82 -14.92 26.40 -0.34
CA ALA A 82 -14.52 27.04 -1.59
C ALA A 82 -14.62 28.57 -1.53
N ALA A 83 -15.68 29.11 -0.93
CA ALA A 83 -15.88 30.55 -0.74
C ALA A 83 -14.82 31.19 0.20
N GLY A 84 -14.30 30.43 1.15
CA GLY A 84 -13.21 30.86 2.05
C GLY A 84 -11.83 31.01 1.38
N ARG A 85 -11.69 30.64 0.10
CA ARG A 85 -10.44 30.79 -0.65
C ARG A 85 -10.27 32.21 -1.18
N PRO A 86 -9.05 32.77 -1.18
CA PRO A 86 -8.84 34.16 -1.53
C PRO A 86 -9.01 34.35 -3.04
N THR A 87 -10.11 34.98 -3.46
CA THR A 87 -10.50 35.01 -4.88
C THR A 87 -9.89 36.13 -5.71
N ARG A 88 -9.47 37.30 -5.18
CA ARG A 88 -8.71 38.29 -5.99
C ARG A 88 -8.18 39.58 -5.33
N ARG A 89 -8.27 39.83 -4.02
CA ARG A 89 -7.78 41.11 -3.43
C ARG A 89 -6.90 40.95 -2.19
N PRO A 90 -5.93 41.87 -1.97
CA PRO A 90 -5.06 41.87 -0.81
C PRO A 90 -5.76 42.61 0.33
N ASP A 91 -6.79 42.02 0.93
CA ASP A 91 -7.15 42.49 2.25
C ASP A 91 -7.76 41.41 3.12
N ARG A 92 -7.37 41.49 4.39
CA ARG A 92 -7.79 40.66 5.52
C ARG A 92 -7.18 39.26 5.59
N ARG A 93 -6.26 39.19 6.55
CA ARG A 93 -5.80 38.00 7.28
C ARG A 93 -6.99 37.09 7.59
N ARG A 94 -7.19 36.06 6.77
CA ARG A 94 -7.93 34.86 7.19
C ARG A 94 -6.98 33.71 7.00
N ALA A 95 -6.62 33.06 8.11
CA ALA A 95 -5.95 31.78 8.02
C ALA A 95 -6.89 30.84 7.24
N HIS A 96 -6.33 30.17 6.26
CA HIS A 96 -7.07 29.21 5.46
C HIS A 96 -7.11 27.87 6.19
N PRO A 97 -8.16 27.07 5.96
CA PRO A 97 -8.11 25.66 6.32
C PRO A 97 -6.81 25.09 5.76
N GLY A 98 -6.12 24.29 6.56
CA GLY A 98 -5.06 23.44 6.05
C GLY A 98 -5.54 22.57 4.88
N ASP A 99 -4.60 21.86 4.27
CA ASP A 99 -4.80 20.96 3.12
C ASP A 99 -6.24 20.41 3.04
N PRO A 100 -7.04 20.78 2.02
CA PRO A 100 -8.43 20.33 1.89
C PRO A 100 -8.59 18.82 1.84
N GLN A 101 -7.50 18.09 1.55
CA GLN A 101 -7.48 16.63 1.58
C GLN A 101 -7.64 16.05 2.99
N LEU A 102 -7.34 16.84 4.03
CA LEU A 102 -7.56 16.46 5.42
C LEU A 102 -9.04 16.57 5.85
N LEU A 103 -9.85 17.30 5.07
CA LEU A 103 -11.30 17.51 5.28
C LEU A 103 -12.16 16.61 4.37
N ARG A 104 -11.54 15.72 3.59
CA ARG A 104 -12.21 14.90 2.56
C ARG A 104 -13.17 13.82 3.05
N PRO A 105 -12.86 13.03 4.10
CA PRO A 105 -13.78 11.99 4.52
C PRO A 105 -15.12 12.54 5.06
N PRO A 106 -15.17 13.70 5.75
CA PRO A 106 -16.40 14.20 6.33
C PRO A 106 -17.55 14.55 5.38
N ALA A 107 -17.37 15.54 4.54
CA ALA A 107 -18.51 16.25 3.97
C ALA A 107 -19.21 15.51 2.79
N ARG A 108 -18.69 14.37 2.34
CA ARG A 108 -19.28 13.59 1.24
C ARG A 108 -20.23 12.47 1.68
N ARG A 109 -20.24 12.08 2.96
CA ARG A 109 -20.85 10.81 3.41
C ARG A 109 -21.63 11.00 4.71
N GLY A 110 -22.78 10.33 4.83
CA GLY A 110 -23.63 10.38 6.03
C GLY A 110 -24.59 11.56 6.06
N GLY A 111 -25.82 11.31 6.51
CA GLY A 111 -26.85 12.33 6.74
C GLY A 111 -27.42 13.05 5.49
N PRO A 112 -28.50 13.85 5.68
CA PRO A 112 -29.11 14.69 4.65
C PRO A 112 -28.16 15.77 4.10
N LEU A 113 -28.40 16.24 2.87
CA LEU A 113 -27.61 17.29 2.21
C LEU A 113 -27.44 18.55 3.09
N ALA A 114 -28.52 19.00 3.73
CA ALA A 114 -28.50 20.17 4.62
C ALA A 114 -27.52 20.02 5.80
N ALA A 115 -27.40 18.80 6.36
CA ALA A 115 -26.47 18.54 7.46
C ALA A 115 -25.01 18.59 6.98
N ARG A 116 -24.74 18.16 5.74
CA ARG A 116 -23.40 18.25 5.12
C ARG A 116 -23.02 19.69 4.80
N GLU A 117 -23.95 20.49 4.31
CA GLU A 117 -23.74 21.92 4.04
C GLU A 117 -23.49 22.70 5.35
N ALA A 118 -24.23 22.40 6.41
CA ALA A 118 -24.00 22.98 7.73
C ALA A 118 -22.62 22.62 8.29
N ALA A 119 -22.19 21.36 8.12
CA ALA A 119 -20.86 20.91 8.52
C ALA A 119 -19.74 21.57 7.70
N ASP A 120 -19.89 21.70 6.38
CA ASP A 120 -18.94 22.44 5.53
C ASP A 120 -18.83 23.91 5.98
N ALA A 121 -19.95 24.56 6.28
CA ALA A 121 -19.97 25.95 6.76
C ALA A 121 -19.29 26.12 8.12
N ASP A 122 -19.49 25.18 9.05
CA ASP A 122 -18.84 25.23 10.36
C ASP A 122 -17.33 24.94 10.27
N LEU A 123 -16.93 23.95 9.46
CA LEU A 123 -15.52 23.64 9.19
C LEU A 123 -14.79 24.82 8.53
N ALA A 124 -15.40 25.44 7.52
CA ALA A 124 -14.85 26.62 6.85
C ALA A 124 -14.71 27.81 7.81
N ARG A 125 -15.60 27.94 8.80
CA ARG A 125 -15.53 28.99 9.83
C ARG A 125 -14.40 28.73 10.82
N ARG A 126 -14.24 27.49 11.31
CA ARG A 126 -13.22 27.16 12.31
C ARG A 126 -11.81 27.06 11.74
N ALA A 127 -11.71 26.83 10.45
CA ALA A 127 -10.46 26.79 9.71
C ALA A 127 -9.55 28.02 9.85
N SER A 128 -10.11 29.20 10.17
CA SER A 128 -9.30 30.41 10.42
C SER A 128 -8.71 30.49 11.83
N SER A 129 -9.15 29.61 12.73
CA SER A 129 -8.82 29.67 14.16
C SER A 129 -8.12 28.40 14.65
N TYR A 130 -8.22 27.30 13.90
CA TYR A 130 -7.65 25.99 14.24
C TYR A 130 -6.39 25.72 13.40
N ARG A 131 -5.42 25.03 13.98
CA ARG A 131 -4.33 24.43 13.20
C ARG A 131 -4.87 23.26 12.35
N PRO A 132 -4.19 22.88 11.27
CA PRO A 132 -4.66 21.79 10.39
C PRO A 132 -4.93 20.47 11.13
N ASP A 133 -4.08 20.08 12.06
CA ASP A 133 -4.21 18.86 12.86
C ASP A 133 -5.40 18.91 13.85
N GLU A 134 -5.67 20.08 14.43
CA GLU A 134 -6.83 20.31 15.29
C GLU A 134 -8.14 20.30 14.49
N LEU A 135 -8.11 20.88 13.28
CA LEU A 135 -9.26 20.92 12.39
C LEU A 135 -9.63 19.50 11.91
N VAL A 136 -8.65 18.63 11.68
CA VAL A 136 -8.88 17.20 11.37
C VAL A 136 -9.64 16.50 12.49
N LYS A 137 -9.18 16.66 13.74
CA LYS A 137 -9.84 16.06 14.90
C LYS A 137 -11.28 16.57 15.05
N TYR A 138 -11.48 17.87 14.83
CA TYR A 138 -12.80 18.49 14.87
C TYR A 138 -13.72 17.96 13.75
N ALA A 139 -13.21 17.83 12.53
CA ALA A 139 -13.97 17.30 11.40
C ALA A 139 -14.36 15.83 11.60
N GLN A 140 -13.49 15.03 12.22
CA GLN A 140 -13.81 13.66 12.61
C GLN A 140 -14.95 13.63 13.63
N ARG A 141 -14.94 14.51 14.64
CA ARG A 141 -16.02 14.60 15.64
C ARG A 141 -17.37 14.95 15.02
N ILE A 142 -17.40 15.90 14.09
CA ILE A 142 -18.61 16.23 13.32
C ILE A 142 -19.12 15.00 12.57
N MET A 143 -18.22 14.17 12.04
CA MET A 143 -18.62 12.97 11.32
C MET A 143 -19.20 11.88 12.18
N ASP A 144 -18.62 11.68 13.36
CA ASP A 144 -19.15 10.72 14.32
C ASP A 144 -20.59 11.12 14.71
N TRP A 145 -20.93 12.41 14.69
CA TRP A 145 -22.31 12.90 14.91
C TRP A 145 -23.21 12.81 13.68
N LEU A 146 -22.68 13.09 12.48
CA LEU A 146 -23.45 13.04 11.22
C LEU A 146 -23.72 11.61 10.74
N ASN A 147 -22.92 10.65 11.20
CA ASN A 147 -22.98 9.25 10.81
C ASN A 147 -22.74 8.34 12.03
N PRO A 148 -23.62 8.39 13.05
CA PRO A 148 -23.43 7.66 14.31
C PRO A 148 -23.41 6.14 14.08
N ASP A 149 -24.18 5.66 13.10
CA ASP A 149 -24.28 4.24 12.75
C ASP A 149 -23.20 3.78 11.77
N GLY A 150 -22.34 4.69 11.30
CA GLY A 150 -21.22 4.35 10.44
C GLY A 150 -21.66 3.69 9.13
N GLU A 151 -22.61 4.29 8.39
CA GLU A 151 -23.18 3.75 7.14
C GLU A 151 -22.17 3.64 5.97
N LEU A 152 -21.11 2.86 6.13
CA LEU A 152 -20.46 2.19 5.04
C LEU A 152 -21.11 0.83 4.94
N ARG A 153 -22.06 0.69 4.00
CA ARG A 153 -22.62 -0.61 3.60
C ARG A 153 -21.49 -1.63 3.54
N GLU A 154 -21.68 -2.85 4.04
CA GLU A 154 -20.63 -3.89 4.06
C GLU A 154 -19.92 -4.03 2.72
N GLN A 155 -20.66 -3.91 1.62
CA GLN A 155 -20.15 -3.89 0.26
C GLN A 155 -19.11 -2.79 -0.01
N GLN A 156 -19.25 -1.60 0.59
CA GLN A 156 -18.28 -0.51 0.47
C GLN A 156 -17.03 -0.75 1.31
N ARG A 157 -17.16 -1.32 2.52
CA ARG A 157 -16.01 -1.74 3.34
C ARG A 157 -15.24 -2.86 2.62
N ALA A 158 -15.97 -3.82 2.07
CA ALA A 158 -15.45 -4.90 1.26
C ALA A 158 -14.63 -4.36 0.08
N ARG A 159 -15.12 -3.38 -0.69
CA ARG A 159 -14.36 -2.81 -1.83
C ARG A 159 -13.07 -2.09 -1.46
N LYS A 160 -12.92 -1.62 -0.22
CA LYS A 160 -11.71 -0.93 0.25
C LYS A 160 -10.65 -1.88 0.80
N ARG A 161 -11.02 -3.11 1.18
CA ARG A 161 -10.12 -4.06 1.82
C ARG A 161 -8.95 -4.38 0.87
N ALA A 162 -7.72 -4.18 1.34
CA ALA A 162 -6.54 -4.43 0.54
C ALA A 162 -5.33 -4.63 1.45
N ILE A 163 -4.42 -5.52 1.05
CA ILE A 163 -3.03 -5.56 1.48
C ILE A 163 -2.21 -5.55 0.19
N MET A 164 -1.29 -4.60 0.08
CA MET A 164 -0.42 -4.43 -1.07
C MET A 164 1.02 -4.40 -0.58
N LEU A 165 1.86 -5.24 -1.19
CA LEU A 165 3.31 -5.16 -1.05
C LEU A 165 3.85 -4.32 -2.21
N GLY A 166 4.57 -3.25 -1.88
CA GLY A 166 5.28 -2.42 -2.84
C GLY A 166 6.44 -3.16 -3.49
N LYS A 167 7.04 -2.53 -4.51
CA LYS A 167 8.31 -3.00 -5.08
C LYS A 167 9.38 -3.00 -4.00
N GLN A 168 10.29 -3.97 -4.09
CA GLN A 168 11.46 -4.02 -3.23
C GLN A 168 12.39 -2.84 -3.57
N GLU A 169 12.80 -2.13 -2.53
CA GLU A 169 13.76 -1.03 -2.60
C GLU A 169 15.20 -1.58 -2.59
N PHE A 170 16.19 -0.71 -2.80
CA PHE A 170 17.59 -1.12 -2.98
C PHE A 170 18.18 -1.82 -1.74
N ASP A 171 17.66 -1.46 -0.57
CA ASP A 171 18.01 -2.03 0.74
C ASP A 171 17.36 -3.40 1.00
N GLY A 172 16.49 -3.86 0.10
CA GLY A 172 15.75 -5.11 0.25
C GLY A 172 14.42 -4.95 0.99
N MET A 173 14.07 -3.75 1.45
CA MET A 173 12.82 -3.48 2.14
C MET A 173 11.68 -3.24 1.15
N SER A 174 10.46 -3.59 1.54
CA SER A 174 9.25 -3.31 0.75
C SER A 174 8.20 -2.67 1.63
N ARG A 175 7.55 -1.62 1.11
CA ARG A 175 6.43 -1.00 1.82
C ARG A 175 5.19 -1.88 1.77
N ILE A 176 4.62 -2.20 2.94
CA ILE A 176 3.27 -2.77 3.05
C ILE A 176 2.25 -1.64 3.23
N SER A 177 1.13 -1.70 2.51
CA SER A 177 0.06 -0.69 2.61
C SER A 177 -1.32 -1.27 2.31
N GLY A 178 -2.37 -0.62 2.79
CA GLY A 178 -3.74 -1.06 2.53
C GLY A 178 -4.69 -0.69 3.67
N MET A 179 -5.94 -1.15 3.55
CA MET A 179 -6.98 -0.94 4.56
C MET A 179 -7.45 -2.31 5.05
N LEU A 180 -7.34 -2.54 6.36
CA LEU A 180 -7.78 -3.78 7.00
C LEU A 180 -9.28 -3.70 7.33
N THR A 181 -9.96 -4.84 7.26
CA THR A 181 -11.30 -4.98 7.86
C THR A 181 -11.17 -5.02 9.39
N ALA A 182 -12.28 -4.82 10.11
CA ALA A 182 -12.29 -4.94 11.58
C ALA A 182 -11.87 -6.35 12.03
N GLU A 183 -12.34 -7.39 11.33
CA GLU A 183 -11.97 -8.78 11.56
C GLU A 183 -10.46 -9.02 11.40
N LEU A 184 -9.87 -8.60 10.27
CA LEU A 184 -8.44 -8.74 10.02
C LEU A 184 -7.61 -7.90 11.01
N ARG A 185 -8.09 -6.72 11.41
CA ARG A 185 -7.46 -5.90 12.44
C ARG A 185 -7.41 -6.65 13.78
N ALA A 186 -8.52 -7.24 14.21
CA ALA A 186 -8.59 -8.00 15.45
C ALA A 186 -7.65 -9.23 15.43
N ALA A 187 -7.61 -9.95 14.31
CA ALA A 187 -6.69 -11.08 14.15
C ALA A 187 -5.22 -10.63 14.23
N VAL A 188 -4.85 -9.55 13.53
CA VAL A 188 -3.49 -8.99 13.58
C VAL A 188 -3.13 -8.48 14.98
N GLU A 189 -4.05 -7.82 15.68
CA GLU A 189 -3.84 -7.37 17.06
C GLU A 189 -3.55 -8.54 18.00
N ALA A 190 -4.33 -9.62 17.91
CA ALA A 190 -4.15 -10.80 18.76
C ALA A 190 -2.80 -11.50 18.50
N VAL A 191 -2.44 -11.70 17.23
CA VAL A 191 -1.16 -12.32 16.86
C VAL A 191 0.03 -11.46 17.32
N LEU A 192 -0.02 -10.15 17.08
CA LEU A 192 1.05 -9.25 17.49
C LEU A 192 1.13 -9.08 19.02
N ALA A 193 0.02 -9.15 19.73
CA ALA A 193 0.05 -9.09 21.19
C ALA A 193 0.89 -10.23 21.81
N LYS A 194 0.88 -11.42 21.18
CA LYS A 194 1.73 -12.55 21.58
C LYS A 194 3.14 -12.47 20.98
N LEU A 195 3.25 -12.34 19.67
CA LEU A 195 4.54 -12.50 18.96
C LEU A 195 5.42 -11.24 18.96
N ALA A 196 4.84 -10.07 19.23
CA ALA A 196 5.56 -8.79 19.33
C ALA A 196 5.64 -8.25 20.76
N ALA A 197 5.37 -9.10 21.76
CA ALA A 197 5.64 -8.80 23.15
C ALA A 197 7.15 -8.52 23.35
N PRO A 198 7.54 -7.67 24.32
CA PRO A 198 8.96 -7.47 24.64
C PRO A 198 9.66 -8.81 24.88
N GLY A 199 10.85 -9.00 24.28
CA GLY A 199 11.63 -10.24 24.37
C GLY A 199 11.17 -11.37 23.43
N ALA A 200 9.96 -11.31 22.87
CA ALA A 200 9.43 -12.34 21.97
C ALA A 200 9.98 -12.18 20.54
N CYS A 201 10.20 -13.30 19.85
CA CYS A 201 10.63 -13.36 18.46
C CYS A 201 11.82 -12.42 18.13
N ASN A 202 12.78 -12.32 19.05
CA ASN A 202 13.94 -11.45 18.85
C ASN A 202 14.95 -12.09 17.88
N PRO A 203 15.19 -11.50 16.70
CA PRO A 203 16.17 -12.04 15.74
C PRO A 203 17.62 -11.91 16.22
N ASP A 204 17.91 -11.06 17.20
CA ASP A 204 19.25 -10.85 17.75
C ASP A 204 19.64 -11.91 18.80
N GLU A 205 18.67 -12.69 19.28
CA GLU A 205 18.89 -13.80 20.21
C GLU A 205 19.18 -15.10 19.44
N GLN A 206 20.11 -15.93 19.93
CA GLN A 206 20.46 -17.21 19.28
C GLN A 206 19.27 -18.17 19.20
N THR A 207 18.43 -18.18 20.24
CA THR A 207 17.19 -18.95 20.29
C THR A 207 16.04 -17.99 20.56
N ALA A 208 15.35 -17.57 19.51
CA ALA A 208 14.21 -16.67 19.66
C ALA A 208 13.07 -17.37 20.43
N VAL A 209 12.57 -16.71 21.48
CA VAL A 209 11.40 -17.18 22.23
C VAL A 209 10.14 -16.94 21.39
N VAL A 210 9.50 -18.01 20.92
CA VAL A 210 8.30 -17.94 20.06
C VAL A 210 7.06 -18.46 20.80
N ASP A 211 7.11 -19.68 21.32
CA ASP A 211 5.96 -20.33 21.95
C ASP A 211 5.81 -19.95 23.43
N GLU A 212 6.94 -19.80 24.12
CA GLU A 212 7.00 -19.52 25.56
C GLU A 212 6.78 -18.03 25.88
N THR A 213 6.64 -17.72 27.16
CA THR A 213 6.61 -16.33 27.64
C THR A 213 8.06 -15.89 27.86
N PRO A 214 8.50 -14.77 27.26
CA PRO A 214 9.85 -14.25 27.49
C PRO A 214 10.10 -14.00 28.98
N ASP A 215 11.29 -14.38 29.45
CA ASP A 215 11.73 -14.06 30.81
C ASP A 215 12.05 -12.56 30.97
N GLU A 216 12.15 -12.09 32.22
CA GLU A 216 12.42 -10.68 32.52
C GLU A 216 13.73 -10.17 31.90
N ASP A 217 14.70 -11.07 31.75
CA ASP A 217 16.02 -10.77 31.19
C ASP A 217 15.95 -10.54 29.67
N ALA A 218 15.21 -11.37 28.95
CA ALA A 218 14.92 -11.20 27.52
C ALA A 218 14.12 -9.91 27.27
N VAL A 219 13.15 -9.60 28.14
CA VAL A 219 12.39 -8.34 28.07
C VAL A 219 13.31 -7.14 28.26
N ARG A 220 14.24 -7.19 29.23
CA ARG A 220 15.18 -6.11 29.52
C ARG A 220 16.23 -5.88 28.41
N ARG A 221 16.68 -6.95 27.75
CA ARG A 221 17.63 -6.88 26.62
C ARG A 221 16.99 -6.43 25.31
N ASP A 222 15.67 -6.53 25.18
CA ASP A 222 14.98 -6.14 23.96
C ASP A 222 14.94 -4.62 23.77
N THR A 223 15.83 -4.13 22.91
CA THR A 223 15.96 -2.69 22.59
C THR A 223 15.10 -2.27 21.39
N ARG A 224 14.34 -3.20 20.78
CA ARG A 224 13.55 -2.93 19.58
C ARG A 224 12.34 -2.06 19.88
N SER A 225 12.08 -1.12 18.98
CA SER A 225 10.83 -0.33 19.00
C SER A 225 9.61 -1.23 18.82
N GLN A 226 8.43 -0.77 19.24
CA GLN A 226 7.18 -1.53 19.02
C GLN A 226 6.95 -1.85 17.54
N ALA A 227 7.35 -0.97 16.62
CA ALA A 227 7.21 -1.19 15.18
C ALA A 227 8.14 -2.32 14.68
N GLN A 228 9.38 -2.39 15.19
CA GLN A 228 10.31 -3.48 14.88
C GLN A 228 9.83 -4.81 15.47
N ARG A 229 9.37 -4.83 16.72
CA ARG A 229 8.76 -6.03 17.32
C ARG A 229 7.54 -6.50 16.54
N ASN A 230 6.69 -5.57 16.10
CA ASN A 230 5.53 -5.91 15.25
C ASN A 230 5.96 -6.53 13.91
N HIS A 231 7.03 -6.02 13.29
CA HIS A 231 7.59 -6.59 12.07
C HIS A 231 8.07 -8.03 12.30
N ASP A 232 8.88 -8.24 13.34
CA ASP A 232 9.48 -9.55 13.61
C ASP A 232 8.44 -10.58 14.06
N GLY A 233 7.48 -10.16 14.90
CA GLY A 233 6.35 -11.00 15.30
C GLY A 233 5.44 -11.37 14.13
N PHE A 234 5.20 -10.44 13.19
CA PHE A 234 4.45 -10.74 11.97
C PHE A 234 5.17 -11.76 11.10
N LEU A 235 6.49 -11.62 10.93
CA LEU A 235 7.32 -12.59 10.20
C LEU A 235 7.32 -13.96 10.88
N ALA A 236 7.44 -14.01 12.21
CA ALA A 236 7.37 -15.25 12.99
C ALA A 236 6.04 -15.97 12.80
N GLY A 237 4.91 -15.23 12.85
CA GLY A 237 3.59 -15.80 12.61
C GLY A 237 3.43 -16.39 11.20
N LEU A 238 3.92 -15.68 10.18
CA LEU A 238 3.90 -16.20 8.80
C LEU A 238 4.79 -17.44 8.63
N ARG A 239 5.96 -17.48 9.29
CA ARG A 239 6.82 -18.68 9.29
C ARG A 239 6.17 -19.85 10.00
N GLY A 240 5.52 -19.62 11.14
CA GLY A 240 4.75 -20.65 11.85
C GLY A 240 3.63 -21.22 10.98
N LEU A 241 2.91 -20.36 10.24
CA LEU A 241 1.88 -20.80 9.30
C LEU A 241 2.43 -21.58 8.10
N LEU A 242 3.61 -21.20 7.58
CA LEU A 242 4.28 -21.99 6.54
C LEU A 242 4.76 -23.35 7.07
N ALA A 243 5.26 -23.38 8.30
CA ALA A 243 5.77 -24.58 8.95
C ALA A 243 4.67 -25.55 9.40
N SER A 244 3.44 -25.07 9.63
CA SER A 244 2.32 -25.94 10.05
C SER A 244 1.93 -26.97 8.98
N GLY A 245 2.25 -26.72 7.71
CA GLY A 245 1.88 -27.58 6.59
C GLY A 245 0.38 -27.54 6.23
N GLU A 246 -0.42 -26.74 6.93
CA GLU A 246 -1.88 -26.68 6.77
C GLU A 246 -2.34 -25.80 5.60
N LEU A 247 -1.43 -25.02 5.01
CA LEU A 247 -1.70 -24.21 3.82
C LEU A 247 -1.97 -25.03 2.55
N GLY A 248 -1.81 -26.34 2.61
CA GLY A 248 -2.04 -27.24 1.48
C GLY A 248 -1.03 -27.03 0.35
N GLN A 249 -1.51 -27.05 -0.88
CA GLN A 249 -0.66 -26.95 -2.07
C GLN A 249 -1.02 -25.75 -2.94
N HIS A 250 0.01 -25.11 -3.48
CA HIS A 250 -0.10 -24.06 -4.47
C HIS A 250 0.68 -24.47 -5.73
N ASN A 251 -0.01 -24.51 -6.87
CA ASN A 251 0.52 -25.08 -8.12
C ASN A 251 1.16 -26.45 -7.90
N GLY A 252 0.53 -27.29 -7.06
CA GLY A 252 0.93 -28.66 -6.71
C GLY A 252 2.32 -28.80 -6.06
N LEU A 253 2.80 -27.75 -5.39
CA LEU A 253 3.85 -27.80 -4.38
C LEU A 253 3.24 -27.39 -3.03
N PRO A 254 3.68 -27.94 -1.90
CA PRO A 254 3.38 -27.34 -0.60
C PRO A 254 3.75 -25.85 -0.60
N VAL A 255 2.93 -25.01 0.03
CA VAL A 255 3.22 -23.57 0.12
C VAL A 255 4.54 -23.37 0.87
N SER A 256 5.57 -22.97 0.14
CA SER A 256 6.96 -22.91 0.63
C SER A 256 7.73 -21.80 -0.07
N ILE A 257 8.80 -21.32 0.58
CA ILE A 257 9.71 -20.33 -0.01
C ILE A 257 10.79 -21.09 -0.77
N VAL A 258 10.75 -21.04 -2.11
CA VAL A 258 11.81 -21.58 -2.95
C VAL A 258 12.83 -20.47 -3.20
N VAL A 259 14.09 -20.70 -2.84
CA VAL A 259 15.20 -19.75 -3.05
C VAL A 259 16.18 -20.34 -4.05
N THR A 260 16.65 -19.50 -4.98
CA THR A 260 17.67 -19.83 -5.96
C THR A 260 18.88 -18.92 -5.74
N THR A 261 20.07 -19.52 -5.67
CA THR A 261 21.36 -18.83 -5.59
C THR A 261 22.45 -19.67 -6.25
N THR A 262 23.66 -19.13 -6.42
CA THR A 262 24.82 -19.90 -6.88
C THR A 262 25.50 -20.59 -5.70
N LEU A 263 26.20 -21.70 -5.97
CA LEU A 263 27.02 -22.39 -4.96
C LEU A 263 28.11 -21.46 -4.43
N ASN A 264 28.80 -20.73 -5.31
CA ASN A 264 29.84 -19.79 -4.93
C ASN A 264 29.33 -18.70 -3.97
N ASP A 265 28.15 -18.11 -4.25
CA ASP A 265 27.56 -17.10 -3.38
C ASP A 265 27.21 -17.69 -2.00
N LEU A 266 26.70 -18.93 -1.97
CA LEU A 266 26.35 -19.62 -0.74
C LEU A 266 27.59 -19.99 0.10
N GLU A 267 28.63 -20.53 -0.53
CA GLU A 267 29.91 -20.89 0.12
C GLU A 267 30.65 -19.65 0.62
N ALA A 268 30.62 -18.56 -0.13
CA ALA A 268 31.20 -17.28 0.27
C ALA A 268 30.33 -16.49 1.26
N ALA A 269 29.14 -16.99 1.62
CA ALA A 269 28.12 -16.29 2.40
C ALA A 269 27.85 -14.85 1.91
N SER A 270 27.89 -14.65 0.59
CA SER A 270 27.84 -13.34 -0.05
C SER A 270 26.73 -13.26 -1.11
N GLY A 271 26.43 -12.05 -1.60
CA GLY A 271 25.36 -11.87 -2.58
C GLY A 271 23.94 -11.99 -2.01
N LYS A 272 22.99 -12.32 -2.88
CA LYS A 272 21.55 -12.40 -2.55
C LYS A 272 20.91 -13.63 -3.20
N GLY A 273 20.01 -14.30 -2.50
CA GLY A 273 19.15 -15.34 -3.06
C GLY A 273 17.90 -14.73 -3.72
N LEU A 274 17.44 -15.33 -4.82
CA LEU A 274 16.19 -14.96 -5.49
C LEU A 274 15.07 -15.92 -5.08
N THR A 275 13.95 -15.41 -4.57
CA THR A 275 12.80 -16.25 -4.23
C THR A 275 11.94 -16.54 -5.46
N GLY A 276 11.15 -17.62 -5.42
CA GLY A 276 10.14 -17.92 -6.47
C GLY A 276 9.05 -16.84 -6.61
N GLY A 277 8.91 -15.97 -5.60
CA GLY A 277 8.07 -14.77 -5.64
C GLY A 277 8.73 -13.56 -6.30
N GLY A 278 10.02 -13.64 -6.68
CA GLY A 278 10.78 -12.57 -7.33
C GLY A 278 11.51 -11.62 -6.37
N SER A 279 11.50 -11.87 -5.06
CA SER A 279 12.21 -11.04 -4.08
C SER A 279 13.68 -11.42 -3.98
N LEU A 280 14.56 -10.43 -3.76
CA LEU A 280 15.96 -10.65 -3.42
C LEU A 280 16.14 -10.68 -1.90
N VAL A 281 16.84 -11.68 -1.38
CA VAL A 281 17.02 -11.93 0.05
C VAL A 281 18.52 -11.95 0.35
N PRO A 282 19.01 -11.24 1.39
CA PRO A 282 20.41 -11.32 1.81
C PRO A 282 20.86 -12.75 2.10
N MET A 283 22.10 -13.10 1.76
CA MET A 283 22.60 -14.46 1.95
C MET A 283 22.58 -14.91 3.43
N SER A 284 22.76 -13.98 4.38
CA SER A 284 22.62 -14.25 5.81
C SER A 284 21.24 -14.81 6.18
N ASP A 285 20.18 -14.26 5.58
CA ASP A 285 18.82 -14.76 5.78
C ASP A 285 18.61 -16.10 5.10
N VAL A 286 19.14 -16.29 3.88
CA VAL A 286 19.06 -17.57 3.17
C VAL A 286 19.72 -18.69 4.00
N ILE A 287 20.90 -18.45 4.54
CA ILE A 287 21.63 -19.39 5.42
C ILE A 287 20.85 -19.62 6.72
N ARG A 288 20.28 -18.58 7.31
CA ARG A 288 19.45 -18.71 8.52
C ARG A 288 18.20 -19.56 8.27
N TRP A 289 17.56 -19.41 7.12
CA TRP A 289 16.39 -20.24 6.76
C TRP A 289 16.81 -21.68 6.50
N ALA A 290 18.01 -21.87 5.93
CA ALA A 290 18.56 -23.17 5.66
C ALA A 290 18.58 -24.03 6.94
N GLY A 291 18.98 -23.48 8.10
CA GLY A 291 19.03 -24.24 9.36
C GLY A 291 17.73 -24.95 9.78
N HIS A 292 16.57 -24.55 9.27
CA HIS A 292 15.25 -25.13 9.61
C HIS A 292 14.46 -25.62 8.38
N ALA A 293 15.08 -25.71 7.20
CA ALA A 293 14.39 -26.03 5.95
C ALA A 293 14.51 -27.51 5.56
N HIS A 294 13.48 -28.03 4.89
CA HIS A 294 13.61 -29.28 4.12
C HIS A 294 14.41 -28.99 2.84
N HIS A 295 15.70 -29.28 2.89
CA HIS A 295 16.62 -28.98 1.80
C HIS A 295 16.40 -29.87 0.58
N TYR A 296 16.09 -29.23 -0.55
CA TYR A 296 16.21 -29.84 -1.87
C TYR A 296 17.32 -29.09 -2.61
N LEU A 297 18.49 -29.71 -2.73
CA LEU A 297 19.61 -29.16 -3.51
C LEU A 297 19.47 -29.60 -4.97
N ALA A 298 19.18 -28.65 -5.85
CA ALA A 298 19.22 -28.85 -7.30
C ALA A 298 20.50 -28.23 -7.87
N ILE A 299 21.47 -29.07 -8.26
CA ILE A 299 22.72 -28.64 -8.90
C ILE A 299 22.53 -28.64 -10.40
N PHE A 300 22.88 -27.53 -11.06
CA PHE A 300 22.83 -27.38 -12.51
C PHE A 300 24.24 -27.24 -13.08
N ASP A 301 24.56 -28.00 -14.12
CA ASP A 301 25.68 -27.71 -15.02
C ASP A 301 25.09 -27.26 -16.37
N ARG A 302 25.37 -26.00 -16.76
CA ARG A 302 24.93 -25.38 -18.03
C ARG A 302 23.44 -25.58 -18.36
N GLY A 303 22.56 -25.54 -17.36
CA GLY A 303 21.10 -25.56 -17.53
C GLY A 303 20.47 -26.92 -17.90
N LYS A 304 21.22 -28.03 -17.90
CA LYS A 304 20.65 -29.37 -18.10
C LYS A 304 20.23 -30.00 -16.77
N ALA A 305 18.93 -30.02 -16.51
CA ALA A 305 18.35 -30.91 -15.51
C ALA A 305 18.32 -32.35 -16.08
N LEU A 306 18.81 -33.34 -15.32
CA LEU A 306 18.78 -34.75 -15.71
C LEU A 306 17.32 -35.20 -15.96
N ALA A 307 17.08 -35.84 -17.11
CA ALA A 307 15.75 -36.15 -17.60
C ALA A 307 14.99 -37.09 -16.65
N LEU A 308 13.79 -36.68 -16.25
CA LEU A 308 12.82 -37.51 -15.52
C LEU A 308 11.64 -37.79 -16.46
N TYR A 309 11.50 -39.04 -16.90
CA TYR A 309 10.34 -39.51 -17.67
C TYR A 309 9.23 -39.99 -16.72
N HIS A 310 7.98 -39.58 -16.97
CA HIS A 310 6.83 -40.06 -16.19
C HIS A 310 5.53 -40.10 -17.00
N THR A 311 4.63 -40.99 -16.59
CA THR A 311 3.30 -41.26 -17.15
C THR A 311 2.20 -40.23 -16.76
N LYS A 312 2.49 -39.23 -15.93
CA LYS A 312 1.54 -38.18 -15.54
C LYS A 312 1.78 -36.90 -16.36
N ARG A 313 0.72 -36.35 -16.97
CA ARG A 313 0.73 -35.11 -17.77
C ARG A 313 0.98 -33.80 -16.98
N LEU A 314 1.35 -33.89 -15.70
CA LEU A 314 1.58 -32.73 -14.83
C LEU A 314 3.03 -32.74 -14.36
N ALA A 315 3.66 -31.55 -14.34
CA ALA A 315 5.02 -31.41 -13.83
C ALA A 315 5.09 -31.88 -12.37
N SER A 316 6.07 -32.72 -12.06
CA SER A 316 6.32 -33.19 -10.70
C SER A 316 6.80 -32.05 -9.79
N PRO A 317 6.66 -32.18 -8.46
CA PRO A 317 7.25 -31.23 -7.51
C PRO A 317 8.71 -30.87 -7.82
N ALA A 318 9.55 -31.88 -8.09
CA ALA A 318 10.95 -31.69 -8.44
C ALA A 318 11.13 -30.90 -9.74
N GLN A 319 10.35 -31.21 -10.79
CA GLN A 319 10.38 -30.46 -12.05
C GLN A 319 9.95 -29.00 -11.85
N ARG A 320 8.97 -28.72 -11.00
CA ARG A 320 8.53 -27.35 -10.70
C ARG A 320 9.59 -26.55 -9.96
N ILE A 321 10.23 -27.14 -8.94
CA ILE A 321 11.35 -26.49 -8.22
C ILE A 321 12.47 -26.17 -9.20
N VAL A 322 12.79 -27.11 -10.10
CA VAL A 322 13.78 -26.90 -11.16
C VAL A 322 13.39 -25.74 -12.09
N LEU A 323 12.14 -25.66 -12.51
CA LEU A 323 11.66 -24.57 -13.38
C LEU A 323 11.68 -23.22 -12.67
N TYR A 324 11.36 -23.17 -11.37
CA TYR A 324 11.46 -21.93 -10.58
C TYR A 324 12.90 -21.42 -10.55
N ALA A 325 13.88 -22.33 -10.39
CA ALA A 325 15.29 -21.99 -10.39
C ALA A 325 15.83 -21.59 -11.77
N ARG A 326 15.43 -22.31 -12.83
CA ARG A 326 15.90 -22.09 -14.19
C ARG A 326 15.28 -20.85 -14.84
N ASP A 327 13.96 -20.73 -14.81
CA ASP A 327 13.22 -19.74 -15.58
C ASP A 327 13.00 -18.44 -14.80
N ARG A 328 13.12 -18.49 -13.46
CA ARG A 328 13.04 -17.33 -12.53
C ARG A 328 11.79 -16.44 -12.69
N GLY A 329 10.75 -16.93 -13.35
CA GLY A 329 9.56 -16.16 -13.70
C GLY A 329 8.91 -16.63 -14.99
N CYS A 330 8.14 -15.75 -15.63
CA CYS A 330 7.49 -16.04 -16.90
C CYS A 330 8.50 -16.07 -18.06
N THR A 331 8.40 -17.07 -18.92
CA THR A 331 9.21 -17.17 -20.15
C THR A 331 8.59 -16.44 -21.35
N LYS A 332 7.36 -15.91 -21.23
CA LYS A 332 6.73 -15.11 -22.28
C LYS A 332 7.53 -13.81 -22.49
N PRO A 333 7.92 -13.47 -23.73
CA PRO A 333 8.65 -12.23 -24.01
C PRO A 333 7.93 -11.00 -23.42
N GLY A 334 8.68 -10.18 -22.66
CA GLY A 334 8.19 -8.94 -22.05
C GLY A 334 7.34 -9.10 -20.78
N CYS A 335 7.22 -10.31 -20.23
CA CYS A 335 6.39 -10.58 -19.06
C CYS A 335 7.25 -10.79 -17.81
N ASP A 336 7.08 -9.97 -16.78
CA ASP A 336 7.93 -9.95 -15.57
C ASP A 336 7.31 -10.65 -14.35
N ALA A 337 6.05 -11.11 -14.42
CA ALA A 337 5.42 -11.65 -13.21
C ALA A 337 6.06 -12.98 -12.74
N PRO A 338 6.15 -13.16 -11.41
CA PRO A 338 6.98 -14.16 -10.75
C PRO A 338 6.43 -15.58 -10.90
N ALA A 339 7.25 -16.58 -10.57
CA ALA A 339 6.93 -18.00 -10.79
C ALA A 339 5.65 -18.44 -10.05
N TYR A 340 5.36 -17.86 -8.88
CA TYR A 340 4.12 -18.14 -8.15
C TYR A 340 2.86 -17.80 -8.95
N HIS A 341 2.89 -16.84 -9.87
CA HIS A 341 1.71 -16.44 -10.64
C HIS A 341 1.61 -17.13 -12.01
N ARG A 342 2.27 -18.27 -12.21
CA ARG A 342 2.43 -18.96 -13.50
C ARG A 342 2.07 -20.43 -13.44
N GLN A 343 1.74 -20.99 -14.61
CA GLN A 343 1.50 -22.42 -14.81
C GLN A 343 2.59 -23.04 -15.68
N VAL A 344 2.92 -24.30 -15.41
CA VAL A 344 3.89 -25.06 -16.21
C VAL A 344 3.17 -25.71 -17.37
N HIS A 345 3.63 -25.41 -18.59
CA HIS A 345 3.15 -26.03 -19.82
C HIS A 345 4.26 -26.87 -20.43
N HIS A 346 3.88 -28.01 -21.01
CA HIS A 346 4.79 -28.81 -21.81
C HIS A 346 5.05 -28.07 -23.13
N VAL A 347 6.31 -28.01 -23.52
CA VAL A 347 6.70 -27.58 -24.87
C VAL A 347 6.88 -28.85 -25.67
N GLN A 348 6.06 -29.08 -26.70
CA GLN A 348 6.37 -30.08 -27.71
C GLN A 348 7.45 -29.47 -28.61
N GLY A 349 8.65 -30.02 -28.52
CA GLY A 349 9.80 -29.69 -29.36
C GLY A 349 10.23 -30.92 -30.12
#